data_AF-A0A7K7A437-F1
#
_entry.id   AF-A0A7K7A437-F1
#
_cell.length_a   1.000
_cell.length_b   1.000
_cell.length_c   1.000
_cell.angle_alpha   90.00
_cell.angle_beta   90.00
_cell.angle_gamma   90.00
#
_symmetry.space_group_name_H-M   'P 1'
#
loop_
_entity.id
_entity.type
_entity.pdbx_description
1 polymer ?
#
loop_
_entity_poly.entity_id
_entity_poly.type
_entity_poly.pdbx_seq_one_letter_code
_entity_poly.pdbx_strand_id
1 'polypeptide(L)'
;VTNGGKTTLAKKLQKILPNCAIICQDDFFKPESEVETDQRGFKLYDVLDALYMDEMVKCIRSWMNNPPYSSVLTEETQTTCINPKNTEDIYILIVEGFLLYNYEPLNELWDRRYFLTLPYEECKRRRSTRVYQPADTPGYFDGHVWPMYLKYKNELEENASNVVYLDGTKPQEELLSHVYNDIVQELTKQRE
;
A
#
# COMPACT_ATOMS: atom_id res chain seq x y z
N VAL A 1 9.26 -1.00 3.44
CA VAL A 1 9.70 -0.82 4.85
C VAL A 1 8.51 -0.48 5.78
N THR A 2 8.57 -0.85 7.07
CA THR A 2 7.60 -0.38 8.08
C THR A 2 7.87 1.10 8.45
N ASN A 3 6.87 1.81 8.98
CA ASN A 3 6.95 3.23 9.39
C ASN A 3 7.53 4.21 8.33
N GLY A 4 7.50 3.84 7.04
CA GLY A 4 8.02 4.64 5.93
C GLY A 4 7.15 5.81 5.47
N GLY A 5 5.93 5.95 6.02
CA GLY A 5 4.98 6.99 5.60
C GLY A 5 4.04 6.62 4.45
N LYS A 6 3.90 5.32 4.13
CA LYS A 6 3.07 4.75 3.05
C LYS A 6 1.62 5.23 3.10
N THR A 7 0.90 4.92 4.18
CA THR A 7 -0.50 5.31 4.39
C THR A 7 -0.72 6.82 4.31
N THR A 8 0.22 7.61 4.85
CA THR A 8 0.12 9.08 4.79
C THR A 8 0.24 9.59 3.35
N LEU A 9 1.21 9.07 2.59
CA LEU A 9 1.40 9.43 1.19
C LEU A 9 0.18 9.02 0.34
N ALA A 10 -0.31 7.79 0.52
CA ALA A 10 -1.52 7.31 -0.16
C ALA A 10 -2.74 8.19 0.12
N LYS A 11 -3.00 8.53 1.39
CA LYS A 11 -4.12 9.42 1.78
C LYS A 11 -3.98 10.83 1.24
N LYS A 12 -2.76 11.36 1.11
CA LYS A 12 -2.54 12.68 0.50
C LYS A 12 -2.78 12.63 -1.01
N LEU A 13 -2.29 11.60 -1.70
CA LEU A 13 -2.54 11.38 -3.13
C LEU A 13 -4.04 11.23 -3.42
N GLN A 14 -4.76 10.44 -2.62
CA GLN A 14 -6.21 10.27 -2.78
C GLN A 14 -7.00 11.59 -2.72
N LYS A 15 -6.55 12.56 -1.90
CA LYS A 15 -7.23 13.86 -1.78
C LYS A 15 -7.06 14.75 -3.01
N ILE A 16 -5.99 14.53 -3.80
CA ILE A 16 -5.64 15.39 -4.93
C ILE A 16 -5.86 14.70 -6.28
N LEU A 17 -5.95 13.38 -6.32
CA LEU A 17 -6.24 12.60 -7.52
C LEU A 17 -7.76 12.38 -7.68
N PRO A 18 -8.32 12.58 -8.89
CA PRO A 18 -9.73 12.31 -9.14
C PRO A 18 -10.00 10.79 -9.10
N ASN A 19 -11.22 10.41 -8.72
CA ASN A 19 -11.70 9.01 -8.75
C ASN A 19 -10.74 8.01 -8.06
N CYS A 20 -10.09 8.44 -6.97
CA CYS A 20 -9.05 7.67 -6.30
C CYS A 20 -9.58 6.90 -5.08
N ALA A 21 -9.36 5.58 -5.06
CA ALA A 21 -9.59 4.72 -3.92
C ALA A 21 -8.27 4.25 -3.29
N ILE A 22 -8.33 3.78 -2.04
CA ILE A 22 -7.19 3.16 -1.35
C ILE A 22 -7.62 1.80 -0.81
N ILE A 23 -6.78 0.78 -1.02
CA ILE A 23 -6.82 -0.50 -0.28
C ILE A 23 -5.55 -0.60 0.56
N CYS A 24 -5.71 -0.80 1.87
CA CYS A 24 -4.62 -0.88 2.84
C CYS A 24 -4.36 -2.35 3.21
N GLN A 25 -3.12 -2.82 3.02
CA GLN A 25 -2.73 -4.20 3.36
C GLN A 25 -2.89 -4.50 4.85
N ASP A 26 -2.70 -3.51 5.73
CA ASP A 26 -2.83 -3.69 7.18
C ASP A 26 -4.27 -4.08 7.59
N ASP A 27 -5.28 -3.85 6.74
CA ASP A 27 -6.67 -4.27 7.00
C ASP A 27 -6.90 -5.78 6.81
N PHE A 28 -5.91 -6.49 6.24
CA PHE A 28 -5.98 -7.92 5.93
C PHE A 28 -5.15 -8.79 6.88
N PHE A 29 -4.69 -8.25 8.01
CA PHE A 29 -4.03 -9.07 9.02
C PHE A 29 -4.97 -10.14 9.59
N LYS A 30 -4.43 -11.34 9.78
CA LYS A 30 -5.10 -12.41 10.52
C LYS A 30 -5.24 -12.04 11.99
N PRO A 31 -6.25 -12.57 12.70
CA PRO A 31 -6.33 -12.42 14.14
C PRO A 31 -5.09 -13.02 14.81
N GLU A 32 -4.67 -12.48 15.96
CA GLU A 32 -3.45 -12.90 16.67
C GLU A 32 -3.41 -14.41 16.95
N SER A 33 -4.56 -15.05 17.15
CA SER A 33 -4.70 -16.50 17.37
C SER A 33 -4.24 -17.36 16.19
N GLU A 34 -4.25 -16.82 14.97
CA GLU A 34 -3.81 -17.49 13.74
C GLU A 34 -2.38 -17.15 13.33
N VAL A 35 -1.78 -16.13 13.97
CA VAL A 35 -0.40 -15.73 13.69
C VAL A 35 0.55 -16.62 14.48
N GLU A 36 1.41 -17.34 13.77
CA GLU A 36 2.41 -18.22 14.35
C GLU A 36 3.45 -17.45 15.18
N THR A 37 4.10 -18.17 16.11
CA THR A 37 5.17 -17.64 16.96
C THR A 37 6.41 -18.50 16.77
N ASP A 38 7.58 -17.87 16.59
CA ASP A 38 8.84 -18.60 16.46
C ASP A 38 9.39 -19.12 17.81
N GLN A 39 10.51 -19.84 17.75
CA GLN A 39 11.19 -20.40 18.93
C GLN A 39 11.71 -19.34 19.92
N ARG A 40 11.84 -18.08 19.48
CA ARG A 40 12.27 -16.95 20.31
C ARG A 40 11.08 -16.23 20.96
N GLY A 41 9.84 -16.64 20.64
CA GLY A 41 8.62 -16.02 21.14
C GLY A 41 8.14 -14.85 20.29
N PHE A 42 8.70 -14.62 19.09
CA PHE A 42 8.26 -13.55 18.20
C PHE A 42 7.07 -13.98 17.36
N LYS A 43 5.99 -13.20 17.39
CA LYS A 43 4.86 -13.35 16.47
C LYS A 43 5.30 -13.03 15.05
N LEU A 44 4.97 -13.88 14.08
CA LEU A 44 5.43 -13.72 12.71
C LEU A 44 4.53 -12.76 11.92
N TYR A 45 4.46 -11.47 12.26
CA TYR A 45 3.59 -10.52 11.53
C TYR A 45 4.15 -10.09 10.18
N ASP A 46 5.47 -9.95 10.09
CA ASP A 46 6.13 -9.45 8.88
C ASP A 46 6.34 -10.54 7.78
N VAL A 47 5.39 -11.48 7.61
CA VAL A 47 5.34 -12.50 6.54
C VAL A 47 3.97 -12.54 5.86
N LEU A 48 3.90 -13.04 4.62
CA LEU A 48 2.64 -13.19 3.87
C LEU A 48 1.63 -14.09 4.61
N ASP A 49 2.09 -15.12 5.32
CA ASP A 49 1.22 -16.04 6.06
C ASP A 49 0.46 -15.37 7.21
N ALA A 50 0.86 -14.18 7.64
CA ALA A 50 0.14 -13.39 8.65
C ALA A 50 -1.06 -12.61 8.08
N LEU A 51 -1.29 -12.68 6.76
CA LEU A 51 -2.27 -11.86 6.04
C LEU A 51 -3.24 -12.77 5.27
N TYR A 52 -4.50 -12.33 5.16
CA TYR A 52 -5.47 -12.90 4.22
C TYR A 52 -5.25 -12.33 2.80
N MET A 53 -4.10 -12.63 2.21
CA MET A 53 -3.68 -12.08 0.91
C MET A 53 -4.65 -12.44 -0.24
N ASP A 54 -5.27 -13.62 -0.20
CA ASP A 54 -6.28 -14.00 -1.19
C ASP A 54 -7.54 -13.12 -1.10
N GLU A 55 -7.96 -12.75 0.10
CA GLU A 55 -9.09 -11.82 0.29
C GLU A 55 -8.72 -10.41 -0.20
N MET A 56 -7.47 -10.00 -0.02
CA MET A 56 -6.96 -8.75 -0.59
C MET A 56 -6.98 -8.76 -2.12
N VAL A 57 -6.55 -9.85 -2.77
CA VAL A 57 -6.64 -10.00 -4.24
C VAL A 57 -8.08 -9.95 -4.71
N LYS A 58 -9.00 -10.65 -4.02
CA LYS A 58 -10.44 -10.59 -4.33
C LYS A 58 -10.97 -9.17 -4.22
N CYS A 59 -10.59 -8.44 -3.18
CA CYS A 59 -10.99 -7.04 -2.97
C CYS A 59 -10.51 -6.14 -4.13
N ILE A 60 -9.23 -6.24 -4.51
CA ILE A 60 -8.65 -5.47 -5.62
C ILE A 60 -9.34 -5.80 -6.94
N ARG A 61 -9.50 -7.10 -7.27
CA ARG A 61 -10.18 -7.52 -8.50
C ARG A 61 -11.65 -7.10 -8.54
N SER A 62 -12.34 -7.14 -7.40
CA SER A 62 -13.72 -6.64 -7.29
C SER A 62 -13.80 -5.15 -7.60
N TRP A 63 -12.85 -4.35 -7.08
CA TRP A 63 -12.76 -2.92 -7.39
C TRP A 63 -12.44 -2.68 -8.87
N MET A 64 -11.51 -3.43 -9.47
CA MET A 64 -11.16 -3.29 -10.89
C MET A 64 -12.34 -3.59 -11.82
N ASN A 65 -13.17 -4.58 -11.46
CA ASN A 65 -14.35 -4.95 -12.26
C ASN A 65 -15.53 -3.98 -12.11
N ASN A 66 -15.67 -3.36 -10.92
CA ASN A 66 -16.76 -2.44 -10.60
C ASN A 66 -16.22 -1.30 -9.72
N PRO A 67 -15.47 -0.34 -10.29
CA PRO A 67 -15.02 0.81 -9.52
C PRO A 67 -16.24 1.54 -8.97
N PRO A 68 -16.25 1.94 -7.69
CA PRO A 68 -17.39 2.62 -7.11
C PRO A 68 -17.67 3.88 -7.92
N TYR A 69 -18.87 3.96 -8.48
CA TYR A 69 -19.36 5.17 -9.11
C TYR A 69 -19.17 6.31 -8.11
N SER A 70 -18.51 7.40 -8.53
CA SER A 70 -18.43 8.64 -7.77
C SER A 70 -19.85 9.17 -7.57
N SER A 71 -20.55 8.69 -6.55
CA SER A 71 -21.71 9.37 -6.00
C SER A 71 -21.19 10.37 -4.97
N VAL A 72 -20.57 11.44 -5.45
CA VAL A 72 -20.75 12.73 -4.76
C VAL A 72 -22.18 13.16 -5.06
N LEU A 73 -23.14 12.52 -4.40
CA LEU A 73 -24.43 13.13 -4.13
C LEU A 73 -24.27 13.70 -2.73
N THR A 74 -23.91 14.98 -2.67
CA THR A 74 -24.38 15.83 -1.60
C THR A 74 -25.87 15.54 -1.42
N GLU A 75 -26.27 15.15 -0.22
CA GLU A 75 -27.67 15.20 0.18
C GLU A 75 -28.22 16.58 -0.22
N GLU A 76 -29.43 16.59 -0.79
CA GLU A 76 -30.15 17.76 -1.32
C GLU A 76 -29.93 18.08 -2.81
N THR A 77 -30.53 17.28 -3.70
CA THR A 77 -31.63 17.73 -4.59
C THR A 77 -32.12 16.56 -5.44
N GLN A 78 -33.42 16.29 -5.35
CA GLN A 78 -34.14 15.39 -6.25
C GLN A 78 -34.19 16.01 -7.66
N THR A 79 -34.42 15.14 -8.65
CA THR A 79 -34.72 15.44 -10.08
C THR A 79 -33.52 15.69 -11.00
N THR A 80 -33.02 14.64 -11.65
CA THR A 80 -33.21 14.37 -13.11
C THR A 80 -32.35 13.19 -13.55
N CYS A 81 -32.91 12.38 -14.45
CA CYS A 81 -32.32 11.19 -15.01
C CYS A 81 -31.28 11.51 -16.09
N ILE A 82 -30.36 10.55 -16.32
CA ILE A 82 -29.51 10.33 -17.51
C ILE A 82 -28.12 11.04 -17.49
N ASN A 83 -27.05 10.25 -17.28
CA ASN A 83 -26.15 10.00 -18.41
C ASN A 83 -25.51 8.59 -18.35
N PRO A 84 -25.51 7.85 -19.48
CA PRO A 84 -24.97 6.50 -19.59
C PRO A 84 -23.45 6.55 -19.79
N LYS A 85 -22.72 5.61 -19.17
CA LYS A 85 -21.33 5.21 -19.49
C LYS A 85 -20.50 6.29 -20.22
N ASN A 86 -19.95 7.27 -19.50
CA ASN A 86 -18.74 7.92 -20.01
C ASN A 86 -17.61 6.90 -19.88
N THR A 87 -17.22 6.30 -21.00
CA THR A 87 -16.11 5.34 -21.12
C THR A 87 -14.74 6.00 -21.02
N GLU A 88 -14.66 7.26 -20.56
CA GLU A 88 -13.44 8.09 -20.54
C GLU A 88 -12.94 8.43 -19.12
N ASP A 89 -13.70 8.12 -18.08
CA ASP A 89 -13.27 8.41 -16.71
C ASP A 89 -12.25 7.36 -16.24
N ILE A 90 -11.01 7.80 -16.03
CA ILE A 90 -9.96 6.97 -15.41
C ILE A 90 -10.24 6.91 -13.90
N TYR A 91 -10.33 5.69 -13.37
CA TYR A 91 -10.40 5.41 -11.94
C TYR A 91 -9.03 4.97 -11.45
N ILE A 92 -8.61 5.49 -10.28
CA ILE A 92 -7.29 5.22 -9.73
C ILE A 92 -7.45 4.40 -8.45
N LEU A 93 -6.76 3.27 -8.37
CA LEU A 93 -6.64 2.51 -7.13
C LEU A 93 -5.22 2.55 -6.62
N ILE A 94 -5.04 3.08 -5.42
CA ILE A 94 -3.79 3.00 -4.69
C ILE A 94 -3.88 1.79 -3.75
N VAL A 95 -3.03 0.79 -3.99
CA VAL A 95 -2.84 -0.30 -3.05
C VAL A 95 -1.57 -0.04 -2.26
N GLU A 96 -1.68 0.06 -0.94
CA GLU A 96 -0.56 0.40 -0.07
C GLU A 96 -0.34 -0.67 1.00
N GLY A 97 0.92 -1.03 1.24
CA GLY A 97 1.28 -2.17 2.08
C GLY A 97 2.78 -2.35 2.17
N PHE A 98 3.22 -3.22 3.09
CA PHE A 98 4.63 -3.46 3.35
C PHE A 98 5.17 -4.74 2.70
N LEU A 99 4.30 -5.64 2.20
CA LEU A 99 4.61 -6.91 1.52
C LEU A 99 3.70 -7.12 0.29
N LEU A 100 3.68 -6.16 -0.64
CA LEU A 100 2.81 -6.25 -1.83
C LEU A 100 3.48 -6.96 -3.01
N TYR A 101 4.78 -6.70 -3.22
CA TYR A 101 5.44 -6.99 -4.48
C TYR A 101 6.11 -8.37 -4.54
N ASN A 102 6.09 -9.15 -3.45
CA ASN A 102 6.53 -10.54 -3.44
C ASN A 102 5.35 -11.53 -3.37
N TYR A 103 4.12 -11.05 -3.60
CA TYR A 103 2.94 -11.89 -3.74
C TYR A 103 2.55 -12.04 -5.21
N GLU A 104 2.88 -13.19 -5.80
CA GLU A 104 2.72 -13.47 -7.23
C GLU A 104 1.33 -13.09 -7.78
N PRO A 105 0.19 -13.41 -7.12
CA PRO A 105 -1.13 -13.08 -7.66
C PRO A 105 -1.41 -11.57 -7.87
N LEU A 106 -0.60 -10.70 -7.27
CA LEU A 106 -0.69 -9.24 -7.44
C LEU A 106 0.25 -8.70 -8.53
N ASN A 107 1.27 -9.45 -8.95
CA ASN A 107 2.35 -8.92 -9.80
C ASN A 107 1.85 -8.36 -11.15
N GLU A 108 0.81 -8.95 -11.72
CA GLU A 108 0.23 -8.53 -12.99
C GLU A 108 -0.76 -7.36 -12.87
N LEU A 109 -1.10 -6.93 -11.65
CA LEU A 109 -2.13 -5.90 -11.42
C LEU A 109 -1.57 -4.48 -11.38
N TRP A 110 -0.25 -4.32 -11.44
CA TRP A 110 0.41 -3.04 -11.16
C TRP A 110 0.75 -2.26 -12.44
N ASP A 111 0.09 -1.13 -12.68
CA ASP A 111 0.52 -0.17 -13.71
C ASP A 111 1.78 0.60 -13.29
N ARG A 112 1.91 0.90 -11.99
CA ARG A 112 3.04 1.64 -11.42
C ARG A 112 3.37 1.17 -10.01
N ARG A 113 4.66 1.10 -9.67
CA ARG A 113 5.14 0.59 -8.38
C ARG A 113 6.06 1.61 -7.71
N TYR A 114 5.80 1.91 -6.44
CA TYR A 114 6.59 2.81 -5.61
C TYR A 114 7.06 2.10 -4.34
N PHE A 115 8.34 2.21 -4.02
CA PHE A 115 8.92 1.54 -2.85
C PHE A 115 9.61 2.53 -1.92
N LEU A 116 8.97 2.82 -0.77
CA LEU A 116 9.59 3.63 0.28
C LEU A 116 10.67 2.83 1.02
N THR A 117 11.87 3.40 1.06
CA THR A 117 13.04 2.90 1.79
C THR A 117 13.32 3.78 3.00
N LEU A 118 13.91 3.20 4.04
CA LEU A 118 14.48 3.92 5.18
C LEU A 118 15.78 3.24 5.61
N PRO A 119 16.79 4.01 6.06
CA PRO A 119 17.92 3.44 6.80
C PRO A 119 17.44 2.73 8.07
N TYR A 120 18.18 1.69 8.49
CA TYR A 120 17.88 0.87 9.67
C TYR A 120 17.59 1.73 10.91
N GLU A 121 18.49 2.65 11.25
CA GLU A 121 18.39 3.47 12.46
C GLU A 121 17.13 4.33 12.47
N GLU A 122 16.81 4.97 11.34
CA GLU A 122 15.62 5.81 11.25
C GLU A 122 14.33 4.97 11.27
N CYS A 123 14.33 3.81 10.64
CA CYS A 123 13.22 2.88 10.71
C CYS A 123 12.97 2.41 12.15
N LYS A 124 14.02 1.98 12.85
CA LYS A 124 13.96 1.55 14.25
C LYS A 124 13.45 2.66 15.16
N ARG A 125 13.97 3.89 15.00
CA ARG A 125 13.56 5.07 15.75
C ARG A 125 12.10 5.44 15.50
N ARG A 126 11.60 5.38 14.26
CA ARG A 126 10.18 5.64 13.95
C ARG A 126 9.25 4.54 14.44
N ARG A 127 9.70 3.28 14.41
CA ARG A 127 8.92 2.14 14.89
C ARG A 127 8.74 2.20 16.40
N SER A 128 9.78 2.53 17.16
CA SER A 128 9.71 2.62 18.62
C SER A 128 8.76 3.71 19.14
N THR A 129 8.39 4.69 18.30
CA THR A 129 7.38 5.71 18.66
C THR A 129 5.94 5.29 18.39
N ARG A 130 5.70 4.16 17.69
CA ARG A 130 4.36 3.65 17.39
C ARG A 130 4.03 2.49 18.30
N VAL A 131 2.84 2.49 18.88
CA VAL A 131 2.32 1.36 19.66
C VAL A 131 1.50 0.46 18.73
N TYR A 132 1.90 -0.80 18.62
CA TYR A 132 1.19 -1.84 17.89
C TYR A 132 0.28 -2.64 18.85
N GLN A 133 -0.68 -3.37 18.29
CA GLN A 133 -1.49 -4.35 19.01
C GLN A 133 -1.39 -5.72 18.30
N PRO A 134 -0.78 -6.73 18.93
CA PRO A 134 -0.05 -6.68 20.20
C PRO A 134 1.21 -5.79 20.12
N ALA A 135 1.70 -5.33 21.27
CA ALA A 135 2.90 -4.49 21.32
C ALA A 135 4.15 -5.26 20.93
N ASP A 136 5.11 -4.59 20.27
CA ASP A 136 6.41 -5.17 19.93
C ASP A 136 7.12 -5.69 21.22
N THR A 137 7.51 -6.96 21.23
CA THR A 137 8.28 -7.54 22.35
C THR A 137 9.75 -7.06 22.32
N PRO A 138 10.50 -7.12 23.44
CA PRO A 138 11.92 -6.77 23.45
C PRO A 138 12.71 -7.51 22.36
N GLY A 139 13.50 -6.78 21.58
CA GLY A 139 14.30 -7.35 20.48
C GLY A 139 13.53 -7.66 19.19
N TYR A 140 12.21 -7.47 19.14
CA TYR A 140 11.37 -7.83 18.00
C TYR A 140 11.79 -7.14 16.68
N PHE A 141 12.18 -5.86 16.76
CA PHE A 141 12.63 -5.13 15.57
C PHE A 141 13.88 -5.77 14.93
N ASP A 142 14.87 -6.08 15.75
CA ASP A 142 16.16 -6.62 15.31
C ASP A 142 16.06 -8.10 14.95
N GLY A 143 15.23 -8.83 15.69
CA GLY A 143 15.08 -10.27 15.57
C GLY A 143 14.11 -10.74 14.49
N HIS A 144 13.12 -9.90 14.13
CA HIS A 144 12.06 -10.26 13.18
C HIS A 144 11.83 -9.20 12.10
N VAL A 145 11.42 -7.99 12.49
CA VAL A 145 10.95 -6.95 11.55
C VAL A 145 12.00 -6.60 10.50
N TRP A 146 13.22 -6.27 10.94
CA TRP A 146 14.28 -5.84 10.02
C TRP A 146 14.81 -6.98 9.15
N PRO A 147 15.11 -8.18 9.69
CA PRO A 147 15.44 -9.35 8.86
C PRO A 147 14.38 -9.64 7.79
N MET A 148 13.09 -9.58 8.14
CA MET A 148 12.00 -9.82 7.19
C MET A 148 11.90 -8.73 6.11
N TYR A 149 12.13 -7.46 6.48
CA TYR A 149 12.23 -6.39 5.51
C TYR A 149 13.41 -6.58 4.55
N LEU A 150 14.59 -6.98 5.03
CA LEU A 150 15.75 -7.24 4.17
C LEU A 150 15.48 -8.41 3.22
N LYS A 151 14.88 -9.49 3.71
CA LYS A 151 14.44 -10.62 2.89
C LYS A 151 13.52 -10.15 1.76
N TYR A 152 12.47 -9.41 2.10
CA TYR A 152 11.53 -8.87 1.12
C TYR A 152 12.20 -7.93 0.11
N LYS A 153 13.08 -7.04 0.58
CA LYS A 153 13.79 -6.10 -0.30
C LYS A 153 14.68 -6.85 -1.30
N ASN A 154 15.40 -7.87 -0.85
CA ASN A 154 16.25 -8.69 -1.73
C ASN A 154 15.39 -9.45 -2.76
N GLU A 155 14.31 -10.10 -2.32
CA GLU A 155 13.35 -10.77 -3.22
C GLU A 155 12.78 -9.81 -4.28
N LEU A 156 12.48 -8.56 -3.89
CA LEU A 156 12.00 -7.53 -4.80
C LEU A 156 13.05 -7.16 -5.84
N GLU A 157 14.29 -6.90 -5.40
CA GLU A 157 15.40 -6.49 -6.27
C GLU A 157 15.78 -7.60 -7.27
N GLU A 158 15.58 -8.87 -6.91
CA GLU A 158 15.83 -10.01 -7.78
C GLU A 158 14.72 -10.24 -8.81
N ASN A 159 13.45 -10.02 -8.44
CA ASN A 159 12.31 -10.51 -9.23
C ASN A 159 11.44 -9.41 -9.88
N ALA A 160 11.58 -8.14 -9.49
CA ALA A 160 10.74 -7.06 -9.99
C ALA A 160 11.51 -6.02 -10.78
N SER A 161 10.99 -5.67 -11.95
CA SER A 161 11.38 -4.49 -12.71
C SER A 161 10.40 -3.33 -12.47
N ASN A 162 10.76 -2.13 -12.92
CA ASN A 162 9.89 -0.93 -12.95
C ASN A 162 9.39 -0.47 -11.56
N VAL A 163 10.23 -0.61 -10.53
CA VAL A 163 9.97 -0.09 -9.19
C VAL A 163 10.65 1.26 -9.02
N VAL A 164 9.88 2.31 -8.70
CA VAL A 164 10.41 3.63 -8.33
C VAL A 164 10.73 3.64 -6.84
N TYR A 165 12.02 3.69 -6.51
CA TYR A 165 12.46 3.75 -5.12
C TYR A 165 12.39 5.18 -4.58
N LEU A 166 11.78 5.33 -3.41
CA LEU A 166 11.57 6.60 -2.72
C LEU A 166 12.35 6.60 -1.41
N ASP A 167 13.04 7.70 -1.14
CA ASP A 167 13.71 7.94 0.14
C ASP A 167 12.69 8.43 1.17
N GLY A 168 12.29 7.56 2.10
CA GLY A 168 11.32 7.87 3.15
C GLY A 168 11.83 8.83 4.24
N THR A 169 13.09 9.25 4.18
CA THR A 169 13.63 10.31 5.04
C THR A 169 13.26 11.71 4.57
N LYS A 170 12.87 11.83 3.29
CA LYS A 170 12.48 13.12 2.68
C LYS A 170 11.18 13.67 3.27
N PRO A 171 10.98 15.00 3.19
CA PRO A 171 9.73 15.64 3.58
C PRO A 171 8.53 15.06 2.82
N GLN A 172 7.40 14.95 3.52
CA GLN A 172 6.15 14.41 2.96
C GLN A 172 5.67 15.15 1.71
N GLU A 173 5.83 16.48 1.65
CA GLU A 173 5.42 17.28 0.48
C GLU A 173 6.30 17.02 -0.75
N GLU A 174 7.59 16.73 -0.54
CA GLU A 174 8.50 16.38 -1.63
C GLU A 174 8.13 15.02 -2.22
N LEU A 175 7.90 14.03 -1.35
CA LEU A 175 7.43 12.70 -1.76
C LEU A 175 6.08 12.78 -2.49
N LEU A 176 5.14 13.57 -1.96
CA LEU A 176 3.83 13.79 -2.59
C LEU A 176 3.98 14.38 -3.99
N SER A 177 4.76 15.45 -4.13
CA SER A 177 4.97 16.15 -5.40
C SER A 177 5.62 15.24 -6.44
N HIS A 178 6.64 14.47 -6.02
CA HIS A 178 7.32 13.53 -6.90
C HIS A 178 6.36 12.44 -7.41
N VAL A 179 5.66 11.75 -6.50
CA VAL A 179 4.76 10.65 -6.88
C VAL A 179 3.55 11.17 -7.67
N TYR A 180 3.00 12.32 -7.32
CA TYR A 180 1.89 12.92 -8.07
C TYR A 180 2.29 13.24 -9.51
N ASN A 181 3.43 13.90 -9.71
CA ASN A 181 3.90 14.25 -11.06
C ASN A 181 4.17 13.00 -11.91
N ASP A 182 4.74 11.96 -11.30
CA ASP A 182 4.99 10.67 -11.95
C ASP A 182 3.66 10.00 -12.36
N ILE A 183 2.66 9.93 -11.48
CA ILE A 183 1.33 9.40 -11.79
C ILE A 183 0.69 10.17 -12.95
N VAL A 184 0.73 11.51 -12.93
CA VAL A 184 0.14 12.34 -14.00
C VAL A 184 0.81 12.07 -15.35
N GLN A 185 2.13 11.85 -15.36
CA GLN A 185 2.86 11.48 -16.58
C GLN A 185 2.43 10.10 -17.09
N GLU A 186 2.32 9.10 -16.22
CA GLU A 186 1.86 7.76 -16.61
C GLU A 186 0.41 7.77 -17.12
N LEU A 187 -0.48 8.53 -16.47
CA LEU A 187 -1.86 8.72 -16.93
C LEU A 187 -1.95 9.40 -18.31
N THR A 188 -1.02 10.31 -18.62
CA THR A 188 -0.97 10.97 -19.92
C THR A 188 -0.58 9.96 -21.01
N LYS A 189 0.42 9.11 -20.75
CA LYS A 189 0.86 8.05 -21.69
C LYS A 189 -0.24 7.02 -21.98
N GLN A 190 -1.13 6.75 -21.03
CA GLN A 190 -2.24 5.81 -21.23
C GLN A 190 -3.37 6.36 -22.11
N ARG A 191 -3.39 7.68 -22.35
CA ARG A 191 -4.39 8.36 -23.18
C ARG A 191 -3.95 8.54 -24.64
N GLU A 192 -2.67 8.30 -24.93
CA GLU A 192 -2.06 8.35 -26.26
C GLU A 192 -2.13 6.99 -26.97
#